data_AF-A0A553V0E4-F1
#
_entry.id   AF-A0A553V0E4-F1
#
_cell.length_a   1.000
_cell.length_b   1.000
_cell.length_c   1.000
_cell.angle_alpha   90.00
_cell.angle_beta   90.00
_cell.angle_gamma   90.00
#
_symmetry.space_group_name_H-M   'P 1'
#
loop_
_entity.id
_entity.type
_entity.pdbx_description
1 polymer ?
#
loop_
_entity_poly.entity_id
_entity_poly.type
_entity_poly.pdbx_seq_one_letter_code
_entity_poly.pdbx_strand_id
1 'polypeptide(L)'
;MQELLKTGKVAGTLTAEEIATALTTALEAGGLDPETADAFEDLQLYIQSQHIEIQDLEEDEEEEDAEGEEKEKEEADDEEKYFDDMPRAVSNDPVRQYLHEIGRVPLLTLEEEIALARRIEEGEEARKSHEEEPELEERAQRRLKRQMEDGAAARQGLIEANLRLVVSIAKKYTGRGLGFLDLIQEGNQGLIRAVEKFEYRRRYKFSTYATWWIRQAINRAIADQARTIRIPVHMVETINKLTRTARQLQQELSREPTYEEIAEAMGPGWDAPKVEEVQKVSQEPVSLETPIGDEKDSFYGDFIPDENLDSPVENAAKTLLSEELEKALGKLTEREAMVLKFRKGLVDGREHTLEEVGQRFNVTRERIRQIENKALRKLKYHESRTRKLRDFLD
;
A
#
# COMPACT_ATOMS: atom_id res chain seq x y z
N MET A 1 -24.46 -3.99 -22.36
CA MET A 1 -23.99 -2.64 -22.77
C MET A 1 -25.11 -1.70 -23.22
N GLN A 2 -25.79 -1.90 -24.35
CA GLN A 2 -26.82 -0.93 -24.79
C GLN A 2 -28.03 -0.81 -23.85
N GLU A 3 -28.40 -1.88 -23.14
CA GLU A 3 -29.44 -1.80 -22.10
C GLU A 3 -28.95 -1.06 -20.85
N LEU A 4 -27.71 -1.31 -20.42
CA LEU A 4 -27.10 -0.66 -19.26
C LEU A 4 -26.90 0.85 -19.47
N LEU A 5 -26.59 1.25 -20.71
CA LEU A 5 -26.56 2.67 -21.10
C LEU A 5 -27.95 3.30 -21.14
N LYS A 6 -29.00 2.54 -21.45
CA LYS A 6 -30.38 3.04 -21.39
C LYS A 6 -30.86 3.18 -19.95
N THR A 7 -30.52 2.24 -19.07
CA THR A 7 -30.84 2.33 -17.64
C THR A 7 -30.05 3.47 -17.00
N GLY A 8 -28.76 3.59 -17.29
CA GLY A 8 -27.92 4.72 -16.83
C GLY A 8 -28.42 6.08 -17.33
N LYS A 9 -28.90 6.20 -18.58
CA LYS A 9 -29.52 7.44 -19.08
C LYS A 9 -30.84 7.81 -18.39
N VAL A 10 -31.57 6.83 -17.85
CA VAL A 10 -32.84 7.05 -17.15
C VAL A 10 -32.58 7.34 -15.66
N ALA A 11 -31.58 6.68 -15.07
CA ALA A 11 -31.21 6.80 -13.67
C ALA A 11 -30.29 7.99 -13.38
N GLY A 12 -29.55 8.49 -14.38
CA GLY A 12 -28.55 9.56 -14.23
C GLY A 12 -27.20 9.06 -13.72
N THR A 13 -27.17 7.94 -12.97
CA THR A 13 -25.96 7.36 -12.36
C THR A 13 -25.75 5.89 -12.75
N LEU A 14 -24.49 5.44 -12.79
CA LEU A 14 -24.06 4.03 -12.96
C LEU A 14 -22.90 3.73 -12.00
N THR A 15 -22.89 2.58 -11.35
CA THR A 15 -21.81 2.22 -10.43
C THR A 15 -20.60 1.59 -11.16
N ALA A 16 -19.40 1.78 -10.62
CA ALA A 16 -18.19 1.16 -11.16
C ALA A 16 -18.27 -0.39 -11.23
N GLU A 17 -18.97 -1.04 -10.30
CA GLU A 17 -19.19 -2.50 -10.30
C GLU A 17 -20.13 -2.95 -11.43
N GLU A 18 -21.18 -2.19 -11.73
CA GLU A 18 -22.10 -2.46 -12.85
C GLU A 18 -21.40 -2.27 -14.21
N ILE A 19 -20.49 -1.30 -14.31
CA ILE A 19 -19.70 -1.06 -15.51
C ILE A 19 -18.66 -2.17 -15.70
N ALA A 20 -17.96 -2.57 -14.63
CA ALA A 20 -16.99 -3.65 -14.65
C ALA A 20 -17.63 -4.99 -15.03
N THR A 21 -18.76 -5.33 -14.42
CA THR A 21 -19.51 -6.56 -14.73
C THR A 21 -20.09 -6.55 -16.15
N ALA A 22 -20.56 -5.39 -16.63
CA ALA A 22 -21.04 -5.26 -18.01
C ALA A 22 -19.91 -5.35 -19.04
N LEU A 23 -18.72 -4.83 -18.70
CA LEU A 23 -17.53 -4.91 -19.55
C LEU A 23 -16.96 -6.32 -19.59
N THR A 24 -16.81 -7.00 -18.45
CA THR A 24 -16.35 -8.40 -18.42
C THR A 24 -17.27 -9.30 -19.24
N THR A 25 -18.59 -9.15 -19.05
CA THR A 25 -19.59 -9.89 -19.85
C THR A 25 -19.50 -9.57 -21.35
N ALA A 26 -19.20 -8.32 -21.72
CA ALA A 26 -19.07 -7.91 -23.12
C ALA A 26 -17.75 -8.38 -23.77
N LEU A 27 -16.65 -8.39 -23.01
CA LEU A 27 -15.34 -8.85 -23.46
C LEU A 27 -15.29 -10.38 -23.58
N GLU A 28 -15.91 -11.11 -22.64
CA GLU A 28 -16.10 -12.56 -22.71
C GLU A 28 -16.93 -12.97 -23.93
N ALA A 29 -18.00 -12.22 -24.24
CA ALA A 29 -18.81 -12.44 -25.45
C ALA A 29 -18.06 -12.11 -26.76
N GLY A 30 -17.04 -11.24 -26.69
CA GLY A 30 -16.17 -10.85 -27.81
C GLY A 30 -14.88 -11.67 -27.95
N GLY A 31 -14.59 -12.59 -27.02
CA GLY A 31 -13.36 -13.40 -27.02
C GLY A 31 -12.09 -12.62 -26.71
N LEU A 32 -12.20 -11.47 -26.02
CA LEU A 32 -11.09 -10.60 -25.62
C LEU A 32 -10.83 -10.71 -24.12
N ASP A 33 -9.57 -10.53 -23.73
CA ASP A 33 -9.11 -10.69 -22.33
C ASP A 33 -9.53 -9.48 -21.46
N PRO A 34 -10.31 -9.68 -20.38
CA PRO A 34 -10.82 -8.59 -19.53
C PRO A 34 -9.76 -7.80 -18.74
N GLU A 35 -8.49 -8.21 -18.74
CA GLU A 35 -7.41 -7.51 -18.02
C GLU A 35 -6.77 -6.33 -18.77
N THR A 36 -7.23 -6.00 -19.98
CA THR A 36 -6.72 -4.81 -20.69
C THR A 36 -7.32 -3.52 -20.09
N ALA A 37 -6.55 -2.86 -19.23
CA ALA A 37 -6.90 -1.60 -18.56
C ALA A 37 -7.47 -0.53 -19.53
N ASP A 38 -6.96 -0.50 -20.76
CA ASP A 38 -7.37 0.46 -21.80
C ASP A 38 -8.86 0.35 -22.20
N ALA A 39 -9.44 -0.86 -22.19
CA ALA A 39 -10.83 -1.05 -22.63
C ALA A 39 -11.86 -0.60 -21.58
N PHE A 40 -11.50 -0.70 -20.29
CA PHE A 40 -12.30 -0.18 -19.18
C PHE A 40 -12.24 1.35 -19.13
N GLU A 41 -11.04 1.91 -19.34
CA GLU A 41 -10.80 3.36 -19.43
C GLU A 41 -11.62 4.01 -20.56
N ASP A 42 -11.60 3.44 -21.77
CA ASP A 42 -12.36 3.94 -22.93
C ASP A 42 -13.88 3.91 -22.71
N LEU A 43 -14.36 2.89 -21.99
CA LEU A 43 -15.78 2.73 -21.70
C LEU A 43 -16.25 3.74 -20.64
N GLN A 44 -15.44 3.99 -19.62
CA GLN A 44 -15.72 4.98 -18.58
C GLN A 44 -15.85 6.39 -19.19
N LEU A 45 -14.94 6.73 -20.11
CA LEU A 45 -14.99 7.95 -20.93
C LEU A 45 -16.25 8.02 -21.81
N TYR A 46 -16.66 6.90 -22.41
CA TYR A 46 -17.87 6.86 -23.23
C TYR A 46 -19.13 7.08 -22.39
N ILE A 47 -19.20 6.52 -21.18
CA ILE A 47 -20.35 6.67 -20.28
C ILE A 47 -20.47 8.12 -19.79
N GLN A 48 -19.36 8.75 -19.39
CA GLN A 48 -19.32 10.17 -19.02
C GLN A 48 -19.70 11.08 -20.21
N SER A 49 -19.28 10.74 -21.45
CA SER A 49 -19.67 11.49 -22.66
C SER A 49 -21.18 11.48 -22.94
N GLN A 50 -21.92 10.56 -22.31
CA GLN A 50 -23.36 10.45 -22.41
C GLN A 50 -24.10 11.17 -21.27
N HIS A 51 -23.40 11.99 -20.47
CA HIS A 51 -23.90 12.64 -19.26
C HIS A 51 -24.46 11.66 -18.22
N ILE A 52 -23.81 10.49 -18.11
CA ILE A 52 -24.11 9.53 -17.04
C ILE A 52 -22.96 9.63 -16.05
N GLU A 53 -23.30 9.95 -14.81
CA GLU A 53 -22.34 10.07 -13.73
C GLU A 53 -21.94 8.67 -13.27
N ILE A 54 -20.63 8.44 -13.14
CA ILE A 54 -20.11 7.15 -12.72
C ILE A 54 -19.81 7.28 -11.25
N GLN A 55 -20.70 6.73 -10.43
CA GLN A 55 -20.49 6.63 -9.00
C GLN A 55 -19.35 5.63 -8.77
N ASP A 56 -18.15 6.17 -8.60
CA ASP A 56 -17.11 5.43 -7.90
C ASP A 56 -17.64 5.24 -6.48
N LEU A 57 -17.73 4.01 -6.00
CA LEU A 57 -18.31 3.75 -4.66
C LEU A 57 -17.56 4.51 -3.55
N GLU A 58 -16.38 5.08 -3.83
CA GLU A 58 -15.64 6.01 -2.97
C GLU A 58 -16.28 7.40 -2.80
N GLU A 59 -17.35 7.74 -3.55
CA GLU A 59 -17.96 9.07 -3.61
C GLU A 59 -18.99 9.36 -2.49
N ASP A 60 -19.39 8.39 -1.67
CA ASP A 60 -20.42 8.62 -0.63
C ASP A 60 -19.95 9.39 0.61
N GLU A 61 -18.73 9.93 0.63
CA GLU A 61 -18.32 10.86 1.68
C GLU A 61 -18.28 12.29 1.12
N GLU A 62 -19.42 12.97 1.31
CA GLU A 62 -19.67 14.43 1.24
C GLU A 62 -20.51 14.98 0.07
N GLU A 63 -21.37 14.19 -0.57
CA GLU A 63 -22.56 14.74 -1.26
C GLU A 63 -23.72 15.01 -0.27
N GLU A 64 -23.47 15.86 0.73
CA GLU A 64 -24.50 16.78 1.23
C GLU A 64 -24.10 18.19 0.79
N ASP A 65 -24.16 18.42 -0.52
CA ASP A 65 -24.35 19.73 -1.13
C ASP A 65 -24.68 19.53 -2.63
N ALA A 66 -25.89 19.02 -2.87
CA ALA A 66 -26.47 18.94 -4.20
C ALA A 66 -26.80 20.35 -4.72
N GLU A 67 -25.91 20.94 -5.54
CA GLU A 67 -26.21 22.02 -6.51
C GLU A 67 -25.03 22.21 -7.49
N GLY A 68 -24.94 21.31 -8.48
CA GLY A 68 -23.75 21.06 -9.32
C GLY A 68 -23.56 21.90 -10.60
N GLU A 69 -24.12 23.11 -10.72
CA GLU A 69 -23.78 24.00 -11.86
C GLU A 69 -23.42 25.45 -11.46
N GLU A 70 -23.79 25.89 -10.25
CA GLU A 70 -23.45 27.24 -9.77
C GLU A 70 -22.15 27.28 -8.94
N LYS A 71 -21.76 26.16 -8.29
CA LYS A 71 -20.56 26.08 -7.44
C LYS A 71 -19.22 26.14 -8.20
N GLU A 72 -19.11 25.65 -9.44
CA GLU A 72 -17.84 25.70 -10.18
C GLU A 72 -17.36 27.13 -10.48
N LYS A 73 -18.28 28.10 -10.57
CA LYS A 73 -17.91 29.52 -10.76
C LYS A 73 -17.53 30.20 -9.45
N GLU A 74 -18.20 29.86 -8.34
CA GLU A 74 -17.86 30.41 -7.02
C GLU A 74 -16.53 29.83 -6.48
N GLU A 75 -16.26 28.54 -6.69
CA GLU A 75 -14.99 27.92 -6.31
C GLU A 75 -13.81 28.46 -7.14
N ALA A 76 -13.99 28.75 -8.43
CA ALA A 76 -12.95 29.37 -9.26
C ALA A 76 -12.62 30.82 -8.84
N ASP A 77 -13.63 31.61 -8.45
CA ASP A 77 -13.45 32.97 -7.91
C ASP A 77 -12.80 32.96 -6.51
N ASP A 78 -13.08 31.94 -5.68
CA ASP A 78 -12.44 31.76 -4.36
C ASP A 78 -11.02 31.16 -4.46
N GLU A 79 -10.75 30.34 -5.49
CA GLU A 79 -9.40 29.89 -5.84
C GLU A 79 -8.49 31.06 -6.26
N GLU A 80 -9.02 32.12 -6.88
CA GLU A 80 -8.24 33.30 -7.22
C GLU A 80 -7.91 34.14 -5.97
N LYS A 81 -8.88 34.33 -5.06
CA LYS A 81 -8.67 35.05 -3.80
C LYS A 81 -7.71 34.35 -2.83
N TYR A 82 -7.78 33.02 -2.68
CA TYR A 82 -6.92 32.30 -1.73
C TYR A 82 -5.42 32.42 -2.07
N PHE A 83 -5.09 32.47 -3.37
CA PHE A 83 -3.71 32.61 -3.83
C PHE A 83 -3.26 34.08 -3.92
N ASP A 84 -4.16 35.03 -4.23
CA ASP A 84 -3.82 36.45 -4.38
C ASP A 84 -3.73 37.22 -3.04
N ASP A 85 -4.47 36.80 -2.00
CA ASP A 85 -4.41 37.40 -0.65
C ASP A 85 -3.23 36.91 0.21
N MET A 86 -2.39 35.98 -0.29
CA MET A 86 -1.29 35.44 0.52
C MET A 86 -0.14 36.46 0.62
N PRO A 87 0.24 36.93 1.84
CA PRO A 87 1.28 37.94 1.98
C PRO A 87 2.61 37.43 1.43
N ARG A 88 3.27 38.23 0.59
CA ARG A 88 4.57 37.97 -0.09
C ARG A 88 5.77 37.74 0.84
N ALA A 89 5.54 37.55 2.14
CA ALA A 89 6.59 37.32 3.12
C ALA A 89 7.11 35.89 3.01
N VAL A 90 8.43 35.77 2.89
CA VAL A 90 9.20 34.52 2.86
C VAL A 90 8.90 33.71 4.14
N SER A 91 7.91 32.83 4.07
CA SER A 91 7.58 31.89 5.14
C SER A 91 8.50 30.68 5.01
N ASN A 92 9.09 30.20 6.12
CA ASN A 92 9.90 28.97 6.17
C ASN A 92 9.04 27.68 6.01
N ASP A 93 7.80 27.81 5.54
CA ASP A 93 6.87 26.70 5.38
C ASP A 93 6.98 26.19 3.92
N PRO A 94 7.45 24.95 3.70
CA PRO A 94 7.59 24.39 2.37
C PRO A 94 6.28 24.40 1.56
N VAL A 95 5.12 24.25 2.21
CA VAL A 95 3.81 24.28 1.55
C VAL A 95 3.55 25.66 0.98
N ARG A 96 3.78 26.71 1.77
CA ARG A 96 3.58 28.10 1.32
C ARG A 96 4.54 28.49 0.19
N GLN A 97 5.78 28.02 0.25
CA GLN A 97 6.73 28.23 -0.84
C GLN A 97 6.22 27.62 -2.14
N TYR A 98 5.75 26.37 -2.09
CA TYR A 98 5.19 25.68 -3.24
C TYR A 98 3.96 26.41 -3.81
N LEU A 99 3.00 26.78 -2.97
CA LEU A 99 1.78 27.51 -3.39
C LEU A 99 2.13 28.86 -4.04
N HIS A 100 3.15 29.55 -3.54
CA HIS A 100 3.61 30.80 -4.11
C HIS A 100 4.25 30.63 -5.50
N GLU A 101 4.99 29.54 -5.72
CA GLU A 101 5.63 29.26 -7.01
C GLU A 101 4.59 28.94 -8.10
N ILE A 102 3.61 28.09 -7.79
CA ILE A 102 2.56 27.72 -8.75
C ILE A 102 1.59 28.88 -9.05
N GLY A 103 1.39 29.81 -8.09
CA GLY A 103 0.54 30.99 -8.28
C GLY A 103 1.11 32.03 -9.25
N ARG A 104 2.38 31.91 -9.67
CA ARG A 104 3.01 32.83 -10.64
C ARG A 104 2.59 32.56 -12.08
N VAL A 105 2.10 31.35 -12.36
CA VAL A 105 1.71 30.92 -13.70
C VAL A 105 0.23 31.26 -13.91
N PRO A 106 -0.13 32.00 -14.98
CA PRO A 106 -1.53 32.32 -15.25
C PRO A 106 -2.32 31.08 -15.67
N LEU A 107 -3.62 31.10 -15.35
CA LEU A 107 -4.55 30.08 -15.82
C LEU A 107 -4.74 30.18 -17.33
N LEU A 108 -4.91 29.02 -17.98
CA LEU A 108 -5.10 28.94 -19.43
C LEU A 108 -6.58 29.04 -19.79
N THR A 109 -6.84 29.65 -20.93
CA THR A 109 -8.14 29.56 -21.62
C THR A 109 -8.23 28.28 -22.44
N LEU A 110 -9.45 27.86 -22.79
CA LEU A 110 -9.67 26.68 -23.64
C LEU A 110 -8.92 26.77 -24.99
N GLU A 111 -8.82 27.96 -25.57
CA GLU A 111 -8.09 28.16 -26.84
C GLU A 111 -6.57 27.94 -26.65
N GLU A 112 -6.03 28.38 -25.52
CA GLU A 112 -4.62 28.18 -25.15
C GLU A 112 -4.32 26.72 -24.81
N GLU A 113 -5.24 26.03 -24.11
CA GLU A 113 -5.15 24.58 -23.85
C GLU A 113 -5.04 23.80 -25.16
N ILE A 114 -5.91 24.09 -26.12
CA ILE A 114 -5.90 23.45 -27.44
C ILE A 114 -4.60 23.76 -28.20
N ALA A 115 -4.12 25.01 -28.13
CA ALA A 115 -2.88 25.41 -28.79
C ALA A 115 -1.65 24.70 -28.21
N LEU A 116 -1.59 24.53 -26.89
CA LEU A 116 -0.52 23.77 -26.22
C LEU A 116 -0.62 22.29 -26.54
N ALA A 117 -1.80 21.68 -26.44
CA ALA A 117 -2.01 20.27 -26.73
C ALA A 117 -1.59 19.90 -28.17
N ARG A 118 -1.89 20.77 -29.14
CA ARG A 118 -1.44 20.58 -30.53
C ARG A 118 0.09 20.61 -30.66
N ARG A 119 0.78 21.53 -29.98
CA ARG A 119 2.25 21.60 -30.00
C ARG A 119 2.89 20.38 -29.34
N ILE A 120 2.23 19.82 -28.32
CA ILE A 120 2.65 18.56 -27.68
C ILE A 120 2.57 17.41 -28.70
N GLU A 121 1.43 17.24 -29.40
CA GLU A 121 1.25 16.21 -30.44
C GLU A 121 2.30 16.36 -31.56
N GLU A 122 2.50 17.59 -32.08
CA GLU A 122 3.51 17.88 -33.11
C GLU A 122 4.95 17.57 -32.64
N GLY A 123 5.25 17.80 -31.36
CA GLY A 123 6.56 17.47 -30.77
C GLY A 123 6.78 15.98 -30.55
N GLU A 124 5.73 15.23 -30.22
CA GLU A 124 5.79 13.77 -30.10
C GLU A 124 5.92 13.07 -31.45
N GLU A 125 5.20 13.54 -32.47
CA GLU A 125 5.38 13.08 -33.86
C GLU A 125 6.81 13.31 -34.32
N ALA A 126 7.37 14.50 -34.06
CA ALA A 126 8.76 14.81 -34.38
C ALA A 126 9.76 13.89 -33.65
N ARG A 127 9.48 13.51 -32.40
CA ARG A 127 10.29 12.56 -31.63
C ARG A 127 10.25 11.17 -32.26
N LYS A 128 9.06 10.66 -32.59
CA LYS A 128 8.89 9.36 -33.26
C LYS A 128 9.62 9.30 -34.60
N SER A 129 9.47 10.33 -35.44
CA SER A 129 10.18 10.40 -36.73
C SER A 129 11.71 10.45 -36.57
N HIS A 130 12.22 11.10 -35.52
CA HIS A 130 13.65 11.12 -35.23
C HIS A 130 14.18 9.74 -34.76
N GLU A 131 13.37 8.96 -34.05
CA GLU A 131 13.71 7.61 -33.61
C GLU A 131 13.68 6.58 -34.76
N GLU A 132 12.71 6.71 -35.67
CA GLU A 132 12.56 5.82 -36.83
C GLU A 132 13.61 6.06 -37.92
N GLU A 133 13.99 7.32 -38.15
CA GLU A 133 14.95 7.70 -39.20
C GLU A 133 16.13 8.54 -38.62
N PRO A 134 17.14 7.90 -38.00
CA PRO A 134 18.26 8.61 -37.40
C PRO A 134 19.22 9.24 -38.42
N GLU A 135 19.23 8.77 -39.67
CA GLU A 135 20.14 9.23 -40.74
C GLU A 135 19.52 10.27 -41.69
N LEU A 136 18.69 11.17 -41.16
CA LEU A 136 18.12 12.29 -41.91
C LEU A 136 19.17 13.37 -42.24
N GLU A 137 18.90 14.16 -43.29
CA GLU A 137 19.72 15.33 -43.66
C GLU A 137 19.86 16.30 -42.47
N GLU A 138 21.03 16.90 -42.27
CA GLU A 138 21.34 17.77 -41.12
C GLU A 138 20.30 18.89 -40.90
N ARG A 139 19.71 19.41 -42.00
CA ARG A 139 18.62 20.40 -41.94
C ARG A 139 17.31 19.84 -41.39
N ALA A 140 16.96 18.61 -41.75
CA ALA A 140 15.77 17.93 -41.25
C ALA A 140 15.92 17.57 -39.77
N GLN A 141 17.10 17.09 -39.36
CA GLN A 141 17.41 16.82 -37.94
C GLN A 141 17.28 18.09 -37.07
N ARG A 142 17.81 19.23 -37.53
CA ARG A 142 17.67 20.51 -36.80
C ARG A 142 16.22 20.97 -36.68
N ARG A 143 15.38 20.71 -37.70
CA ARG A 143 13.95 21.04 -37.66
C ARG A 143 13.20 20.18 -36.66
N LEU A 144 13.41 18.86 -36.70
CA LEU A 144 12.80 17.90 -35.77
C LEU A 144 13.19 18.24 -34.33
N LYS A 145 14.48 18.50 -34.08
CA LYS A 145 14.95 18.90 -32.75
C LYS A 145 14.23 20.13 -32.22
N ARG A 146 14.01 21.15 -33.06
CA ARG A 146 13.28 22.36 -32.67
C ARG A 146 11.81 22.07 -32.36
N GLN A 147 11.15 21.19 -33.12
CA GLN A 147 9.77 20.76 -32.85
C GLN A 147 9.67 19.96 -31.55
N MET A 148 10.65 19.09 -31.27
CA MET A 148 10.73 18.35 -30.02
C MET A 148 10.93 19.27 -28.81
N GLU A 149 11.83 20.27 -28.92
CA GLU A 149 12.04 21.29 -27.88
C GLU A 149 10.77 22.12 -27.64
N ASP A 150 10.08 22.50 -28.71
CA ASP A 150 8.83 23.26 -28.63
C ASP A 150 7.69 22.45 -27.98
N GLY A 151 7.52 21.19 -28.36
CA GLY A 151 6.53 20.30 -27.75
C GLY A 151 6.84 19.98 -26.29
N ALA A 152 8.12 19.84 -25.93
CA ALA A 152 8.52 19.67 -24.53
C ALA A 152 8.22 20.91 -23.69
N ALA A 153 8.47 22.11 -24.23
CA ALA A 153 8.10 23.37 -23.58
C ALA A 153 6.59 23.55 -23.46
N ALA A 154 5.81 23.15 -24.48
CA ALA A 154 4.35 23.18 -24.45
C ALA A 154 3.79 22.21 -23.39
N ARG A 155 4.37 21.01 -23.27
CA ARG A 155 4.02 20.03 -22.22
C ARG A 155 4.26 20.60 -20.84
N GLN A 156 5.43 21.20 -20.63
CA GLN A 156 5.75 21.84 -19.35
C GLN A 156 4.79 22.97 -19.02
N GLY A 157 4.49 23.84 -19.98
CA GLY A 157 3.55 24.94 -19.80
C GLY A 157 2.12 24.49 -19.47
N LEU A 158 1.64 23.41 -20.09
CA LEU A 158 0.32 22.84 -19.78
C LEU A 158 0.27 22.23 -18.37
N ILE A 159 1.35 21.58 -17.93
CA ILE A 159 1.46 21.05 -16.55
C ILE A 159 1.47 22.20 -15.54
N GLU A 160 2.37 23.17 -15.72
CA GLU A 160 2.57 24.28 -14.78
C GLU A 160 1.31 25.11 -14.55
N ALA A 161 0.55 25.38 -15.62
CA ALA A 161 -0.70 26.13 -15.51
C ALA A 161 -1.81 25.40 -14.74
N ASN A 162 -1.74 24.06 -14.65
CA ASN A 162 -2.75 23.22 -14.00
C ASN A 162 -2.33 22.71 -12.62
N LEU A 163 -1.18 23.12 -12.08
CA LEU A 163 -0.75 22.71 -10.74
C LEU A 163 -1.72 23.17 -9.63
N ARG A 164 -2.44 24.26 -9.84
CA ARG A 164 -3.46 24.76 -8.89
C ARG A 164 -4.64 23.79 -8.74
N LEU A 165 -5.07 23.17 -9.84
CA LEU A 165 -6.12 22.14 -9.84
C LEU A 165 -5.73 20.93 -8.98
N VAL A 166 -4.46 20.52 -9.02
CA VAL A 166 -3.97 19.41 -8.19
C VAL A 166 -4.10 19.75 -6.71
N VAL A 167 -3.74 20.98 -6.33
CA VAL A 167 -3.83 21.44 -4.94
C VAL A 167 -5.28 21.48 -4.45
N SER A 168 -6.23 21.97 -5.26
CA SER A 168 -7.64 22.05 -4.86
C SER A 168 -8.26 20.66 -4.67
N ILE A 169 -7.90 19.69 -5.51
CA ILE A 169 -8.30 18.28 -5.35
C ILE A 169 -7.62 17.66 -4.13
N ALA A 170 -6.30 17.79 -3.97
CA ALA A 170 -5.53 17.18 -2.89
C ALA A 170 -5.96 17.65 -1.50
N LYS A 171 -6.47 18.88 -1.38
CA LYS A 171 -6.98 19.44 -0.12
C LYS A 171 -8.07 18.57 0.51
N LYS A 172 -8.95 17.97 -0.31
CA LYS A 172 -10.05 17.09 0.12
C LYS A 172 -9.56 15.77 0.75
N TYR A 173 -8.32 15.38 0.47
CA TYR A 173 -7.72 14.13 0.95
C TYR A 173 -6.77 14.31 2.14
N THR A 174 -6.68 15.53 2.68
CA THR A 174 -5.84 15.81 3.86
C THR A 174 -6.34 15.06 5.09
N GLY A 175 -5.42 14.64 5.97
CA GLY A 175 -5.77 13.89 7.18
C GLY A 175 -5.99 12.38 6.98
N ARG A 176 -5.85 11.85 5.75
CA ARG A 176 -5.96 10.40 5.45
C ARG A 176 -4.65 9.62 5.59
N GLY A 177 -3.76 10.07 6.48
CA GLY A 177 -2.48 9.38 6.79
C GLY A 177 -1.25 9.83 5.98
N LEU A 178 -1.43 10.44 4.80
CA LEU A 178 -0.33 11.04 4.03
C LEU A 178 -0.18 12.54 4.27
N GLY A 179 1.06 13.04 4.14
CA GLY A 179 1.35 14.46 4.21
C GLY A 179 0.73 15.23 3.04
N PHE A 180 0.35 16.49 3.27
CA PHE A 180 -0.30 17.29 2.22
C PHE A 180 0.59 17.49 0.98
N LEU A 181 1.89 17.69 1.17
CA LEU A 181 2.85 17.76 0.07
C LEU A 181 2.93 16.44 -0.69
N ASP A 182 2.89 15.30 0.01
CA ASP A 182 2.95 13.99 -0.63
C ASP A 182 1.71 13.76 -1.49
N LEU A 183 0.52 14.11 -0.99
CA LEU A 183 -0.74 14.07 -1.76
C LEU A 183 -0.66 14.95 -3.02
N ILE A 184 -0.12 16.16 -2.91
CA ILE A 184 0.09 17.06 -4.06
C ILE A 184 1.05 16.41 -5.07
N GLN A 185 2.16 15.83 -4.60
CA GLN A 185 3.15 15.23 -5.49
C GLN A 185 2.60 14.01 -6.23
N GLU A 186 1.81 13.17 -5.57
CA GLU A 186 1.14 12.04 -6.21
C GLU A 186 0.05 12.51 -7.18
N GLY A 187 -0.70 13.56 -6.82
CA GLY A 187 -1.64 14.22 -7.73
C GLY A 187 -0.96 14.83 -8.95
N ASN A 188 0.24 15.40 -8.80
CA ASN A 188 1.06 15.92 -9.90
C ASN A 188 1.48 14.81 -10.86
N GLN A 189 1.76 13.59 -10.37
CA GLN A 189 1.99 12.43 -11.24
C GLN A 189 0.73 12.07 -12.04
N GLY A 190 -0.45 12.14 -11.43
CA GLY A 190 -1.74 11.98 -12.12
C GLY A 190 -1.94 13.02 -13.21
N LEU A 191 -1.72 14.31 -12.89
CA LEU A 191 -1.79 15.42 -13.85
C LEU A 191 -0.86 15.19 -15.06
N ILE A 192 0.37 14.74 -14.82
CA ILE A 192 1.33 14.45 -15.90
C ILE A 192 0.78 13.38 -16.85
N ARG A 193 0.19 12.30 -16.32
CA ARG A 193 -0.46 11.27 -17.15
C ARG A 193 -1.67 11.81 -17.92
N ALA A 194 -2.44 12.70 -17.29
CA ALA A 194 -3.56 13.37 -17.95
C ALA A 194 -3.09 14.19 -19.16
N VAL A 195 -1.98 14.93 -19.03
CA VAL A 195 -1.40 15.71 -20.13
C VAL A 195 -0.95 14.80 -21.28
N GLU A 196 -0.38 13.63 -20.99
CA GLU A 196 0.08 12.68 -22.02
C GLU A 196 -1.06 12.04 -22.80
N LYS A 197 -2.19 11.76 -22.13
CA LYS A 197 -3.35 11.09 -22.75
C LYS A 197 -4.45 12.07 -23.22
N PHE A 198 -4.25 13.39 -23.09
CA PHE A 198 -5.29 14.37 -23.38
C PHE A 198 -5.59 14.51 -24.88
N GLU A 199 -6.86 14.32 -25.25
CA GLU A 199 -7.33 14.51 -26.63
C GLU A 199 -8.05 15.85 -26.83
N TYR A 200 -7.33 16.87 -27.32
CA TYR A 200 -7.90 18.20 -27.56
C TYR A 200 -9.00 18.23 -28.65
N ARG A 201 -9.08 17.21 -29.51
CA ARG A 201 -10.07 17.14 -30.61
C ARG A 201 -11.50 16.98 -30.09
N ARG A 202 -11.68 16.45 -28.88
CA ARG A 202 -12.98 16.28 -28.22
C ARG A 202 -13.59 17.60 -27.72
N ARG A 203 -12.83 18.71 -27.73
CA ARG A 203 -13.25 20.08 -27.32
C ARG A 203 -13.81 20.20 -25.89
N TYR A 204 -13.48 19.26 -25.00
CA TYR A 204 -13.72 19.42 -23.58
C TYR A 204 -12.57 20.18 -22.92
N LYS A 205 -12.86 20.87 -21.81
CA LYS A 205 -11.82 21.52 -21.00
C LYS A 205 -10.85 20.48 -20.46
N PHE A 206 -9.58 20.84 -20.36
CA PHE A 206 -8.56 19.94 -19.82
C PHE A 206 -8.87 19.55 -18.36
N SER A 207 -9.39 20.49 -17.56
CA SER A 207 -9.74 20.24 -16.14
C SER A 207 -10.67 19.05 -15.94
N THR A 208 -11.70 18.89 -16.77
CA THR A 208 -12.66 17.77 -16.70
C THR A 208 -11.97 16.42 -16.80
N TYR A 209 -10.99 16.29 -17.70
CA TYR A 209 -10.23 15.06 -17.89
C TYR A 209 -9.15 14.87 -16.81
N ALA A 210 -8.46 15.96 -16.44
CA ALA A 210 -7.37 15.93 -15.48
C ALA A 210 -7.83 15.55 -14.07
N THR A 211 -9.03 16.02 -13.65
CA THR A 211 -9.58 15.72 -12.32
C THR A 211 -9.61 14.23 -12.02
N TRP A 212 -10.00 13.39 -13.00
CA TRP A 212 -10.05 11.94 -12.83
C TRP A 212 -8.66 11.34 -12.57
N TRP A 213 -7.68 11.69 -13.40
CA TRP A 213 -6.30 11.19 -13.27
C TRP A 213 -5.64 11.64 -11.96
N ILE A 214 -5.90 12.89 -11.55
CA ILE A 214 -5.38 13.44 -10.29
C ILE A 214 -6.00 12.68 -9.11
N ARG A 215 -7.32 12.51 -9.11
CA ARG A 215 -8.06 11.77 -8.06
C ARG A 215 -7.57 10.33 -7.96
N GLN A 216 -7.48 9.63 -9.08
CA GLN A 216 -7.04 8.24 -9.14
C GLN A 216 -5.62 8.08 -8.62
N ALA A 217 -4.70 8.97 -9.01
CA ALA A 217 -3.33 8.93 -8.51
C ALA A 217 -3.26 9.15 -6.98
N ILE A 218 -4.03 10.11 -6.45
CA ILE A 218 -4.09 10.39 -5.01
C ILE A 218 -4.68 9.20 -4.24
N ASN A 219 -5.84 8.66 -4.64
CA ASN A 219 -6.46 7.53 -3.95
C ASN A 219 -5.57 6.27 -4.01
N ARG A 220 -4.95 6.03 -5.17
CA ARG A 220 -3.98 4.94 -5.33
C ARG A 220 -2.79 5.08 -4.39
N ALA A 221 -2.25 6.29 -4.24
CA ALA A 221 -1.14 6.57 -3.34
C ALA A 221 -1.52 6.42 -1.87
N ILE A 222 -2.71 6.90 -1.48
CA ILE A 222 -3.24 6.70 -0.11
C ILE A 222 -3.34 5.20 0.19
N ALA A 223 -3.94 4.41 -0.70
CA ALA A 223 -4.06 2.97 -0.51
C ALA A 223 -2.69 2.27 -0.40
N ASP A 224 -1.68 2.76 -1.14
CA ASP A 224 -0.36 2.13 -1.16
C ASP A 224 0.56 2.53 -0.01
N GLN A 225 0.46 3.78 0.47
CA GLN A 225 1.49 4.43 1.29
C GLN A 225 0.96 4.98 2.63
N ALA A 226 -0.34 5.22 2.80
CA ALA A 226 -0.85 5.91 3.99
C ALA A 226 -0.70 5.10 5.29
N ARG A 227 -0.59 3.77 5.20
CA ARG A 227 -0.49 2.90 6.38
C ARG A 227 0.95 2.49 6.66
N THR A 228 1.32 2.48 7.94
CA THR A 228 2.64 1.99 8.42
C THR A 228 2.90 0.54 8.01
N ILE A 229 1.87 -0.29 8.08
CA ILE A 229 1.90 -1.67 7.57
C ILE A 229 1.10 -1.67 6.27
N ARG A 230 1.80 -1.87 5.15
CA ARG A 230 1.20 -1.84 3.81
C ARG A 230 0.16 -2.94 3.65
N ILE A 231 -1.00 -2.57 3.12
CA ILE A 231 -2.10 -3.46 2.76
C ILE A 231 -2.30 -3.40 1.23
N PRO A 232 -2.53 -4.52 0.53
CA PRO A 232 -2.85 -4.51 -0.90
C PRO A 232 -4.13 -3.72 -1.23
N VAL A 233 -4.20 -3.14 -2.43
CA VAL A 233 -5.29 -2.24 -2.88
C VAL A 233 -6.67 -2.88 -2.75
N HIS A 234 -6.84 -4.10 -3.27
CA HIS A 234 -8.12 -4.81 -3.21
C HIS A 234 -8.62 -5.02 -1.77
N MET A 235 -7.71 -5.13 -0.79
CA MET A 235 -8.08 -5.21 0.62
C MET A 235 -8.48 -3.84 1.17
N VAL A 236 -7.86 -2.74 0.72
CA VAL A 236 -8.28 -1.37 1.08
C VAL A 236 -9.67 -1.06 0.53
N GLU A 237 -9.94 -1.40 -0.74
CA GLU A 237 -11.26 -1.29 -1.37
C GLU A 237 -12.31 -2.08 -0.57
N THR A 238 -11.96 -3.31 -0.19
CA THR A 238 -12.80 -4.20 0.61
C THR A 238 -13.09 -3.61 2.00
N ILE A 239 -12.08 -3.04 2.68
CA ILE A 239 -12.23 -2.36 3.97
C ILE A 239 -13.14 -1.13 3.84
N ASN A 240 -12.95 -0.32 2.80
CA ASN A 240 -13.77 0.86 2.56
C ASN A 240 -15.23 0.47 2.30
N LYS A 241 -15.47 -0.55 1.47
CA LYS A 241 -16.83 -1.09 1.23
C LYS A 241 -17.47 -1.58 2.53
N LEU A 242 -16.76 -2.38 3.31
CA LEU A 242 -17.23 -2.86 4.62
C LEU A 242 -17.56 -1.70 5.56
N THR A 243 -16.70 -0.68 5.63
CA THR A 243 -16.90 0.50 6.48
C THR A 243 -18.14 1.29 6.05
N ARG A 244 -18.37 1.46 4.75
CA ARG A 244 -19.57 2.12 4.22
C ARG A 244 -20.83 1.34 4.55
N THR A 245 -20.85 0.03 4.26
CA THR A 245 -21.99 -0.84 4.59
C THR A 245 -22.28 -0.87 6.09
N ALA A 246 -21.24 -0.93 6.92
CA ALA A 246 -21.40 -0.88 8.38
C ALA A 246 -22.00 0.46 8.85
N ARG A 247 -21.60 1.59 8.26
CA ARG A 247 -22.18 2.91 8.57
C ARG A 247 -23.63 3.05 8.11
N GLN A 248 -23.96 2.57 6.91
CA GLN A 248 -25.33 2.54 6.39
C GLN A 248 -26.23 1.71 7.32
N LEU A 249 -25.81 0.51 7.69
CA LEU A 249 -26.52 -0.34 8.65
C LEU A 249 -26.61 0.31 10.04
N GLN A 250 -25.58 1.01 10.48
CA GLN A 250 -25.59 1.72 11.76
C GLN A 250 -26.67 2.82 11.78
N GLN A 251 -26.84 3.53 10.67
CA GLN A 251 -27.88 4.54 10.52
C GLN A 251 -29.30 3.92 10.53
N GLU A 252 -29.49 2.83 9.78
CA GLU A 252 -30.78 2.14 9.71
C GLU A 252 -31.18 1.47 11.04
N LEU A 253 -30.23 0.82 11.71
CA LEU A 253 -30.47 0.07 12.94
C LEU A 253 -30.40 0.95 14.19
N SER A 254 -29.86 2.17 14.08
CA SER A 254 -29.58 3.07 15.22
C SER A 254 -28.73 2.42 16.32
N ARG A 255 -27.90 1.44 15.96
CA ARG A 255 -26.94 0.73 16.82
C ARG A 255 -25.80 0.21 15.95
N GLU A 256 -24.70 -0.20 16.58
CA GLU A 256 -23.62 -0.88 15.84
C GLU A 256 -24.13 -2.22 15.27
N PRO A 257 -23.91 -2.48 13.96
CA PRO A 257 -24.30 -3.73 13.33
C PRO A 257 -23.40 -4.87 13.81
N THR A 258 -23.97 -6.08 13.89
CA THR A 258 -23.19 -7.29 14.18
C THR A 258 -22.43 -7.76 12.95
N TYR A 259 -21.38 -8.57 13.13
CA TYR A 259 -20.62 -9.12 12.00
C TYR A 259 -21.48 -9.98 11.05
N GLU A 260 -22.52 -10.62 11.57
CA GLU A 260 -23.50 -11.38 10.76
C GLU A 260 -24.33 -10.44 9.87
N GLU A 261 -24.81 -9.33 10.42
CA GLU A 261 -25.60 -8.33 9.69
C GLU A 261 -24.78 -7.63 8.60
N ILE A 262 -23.51 -7.31 8.90
CA ILE A 262 -22.58 -6.76 7.91
C ILE A 262 -22.33 -7.78 6.79
N ALA A 263 -22.09 -9.05 7.14
CA ALA A 263 -21.85 -10.10 6.15
C ALA A 263 -23.05 -10.30 5.21
N GLU A 264 -24.27 -10.28 5.76
CA GLU A 264 -25.50 -10.39 4.97
C GLU A 264 -25.65 -9.20 4.00
N ALA A 265 -25.38 -7.98 4.46
CA ALA A 265 -25.46 -6.78 3.62
C ALA A 265 -24.35 -6.71 2.55
N MET A 266 -23.17 -7.30 2.81
CA MET A 266 -22.06 -7.38 1.85
C MET A 266 -22.33 -8.38 0.70
N GLY A 267 -23.29 -9.29 0.86
CA GLY A 267 -23.77 -10.19 -0.19
C GLY A 267 -23.04 -11.54 -0.28
N PRO A 268 -23.20 -12.28 -1.40
CA PRO A 268 -22.71 -13.66 -1.52
C PRO A 268 -21.19 -13.76 -1.40
N GLY A 269 -20.70 -14.71 -0.58
CA GLY A 269 -19.26 -14.93 -0.35
C GLY A 269 -18.68 -14.17 0.85
N TRP A 270 -19.56 -13.59 1.67
CA TRP A 270 -19.25 -12.97 2.95
C TRP A 270 -19.85 -13.76 4.10
N ASP A 271 -19.00 -14.04 5.11
CA ASP A 271 -19.37 -14.70 6.35
C ASP A 271 -18.88 -13.84 7.53
N ALA A 272 -19.51 -13.98 8.71
CA ALA A 272 -19.10 -13.24 9.91
C ALA A 272 -17.61 -13.38 10.28
N PRO A 273 -16.96 -14.57 10.20
CA PRO A 273 -15.52 -14.70 10.48
C PRO A 273 -14.65 -13.92 9.49
N LYS A 274 -15.09 -13.81 8.24
CA LYS A 274 -14.37 -13.08 7.19
C LYS A 274 -14.47 -11.56 7.41
N VAL A 275 -15.65 -11.07 7.80
CA VAL A 275 -15.84 -9.68 8.24
C VAL A 275 -14.93 -9.36 9.42
N GLU A 276 -14.88 -10.24 10.43
CA GLU A 276 -14.01 -10.08 11.59
C GLU A 276 -12.52 -10.04 11.21
N GLU A 277 -12.08 -10.90 10.28
CA GLU A 277 -10.70 -10.92 9.78
C GLU A 277 -10.34 -9.62 9.06
N VAL A 278 -11.20 -9.14 8.16
CA VAL A 278 -10.98 -7.87 7.44
C VAL A 278 -10.93 -6.70 8.43
N GLN A 279 -11.79 -6.69 9.44
CA GLN A 279 -11.81 -5.64 10.45
C GLN A 279 -10.58 -5.66 11.35
N LYS A 280 -10.01 -6.83 11.65
CA LYS A 280 -8.71 -6.96 12.34
C LYS A 280 -7.58 -6.38 11.50
N VAL A 281 -7.57 -6.67 10.19
CA VAL A 281 -6.56 -6.13 9.25
C VAL A 281 -6.67 -4.60 9.12
N SER A 282 -7.87 -4.05 9.30
CA SER A 282 -8.09 -2.60 9.26
C SER A 282 -7.57 -1.83 10.48
N GLN A 283 -7.11 -2.51 11.54
CA GLN A 283 -6.64 -1.83 12.75
C GLN A 283 -5.30 -1.12 12.52
N GLU A 284 -5.19 0.11 13.02
CA GLU A 284 -3.97 0.91 12.91
C GLU A 284 -3.05 0.67 14.11
N PRO A 285 -1.72 0.59 13.89
CA PRO A 285 -0.76 0.42 14.98
C PRO A 285 -0.71 1.67 15.86
N VAL A 286 -0.49 1.46 17.16
CA VAL A 286 -0.32 2.54 18.14
C VAL A 286 1.17 2.74 18.43
N SER A 287 1.58 4.00 18.64
CA SER A 287 2.96 4.31 18.99
C SER A 287 3.32 3.82 20.39
N LEU A 288 4.49 3.18 20.53
CA LEU A 288 5.05 2.81 21.83
C LEU A 288 5.42 4.02 22.68
N GLU A 289 5.64 5.18 22.06
CA GLU A 289 5.92 6.45 22.73
C GLU A 289 4.64 7.19 23.14
N THR A 290 3.46 6.57 22.98
CA THR A 290 2.22 7.15 23.51
C THR A 290 2.31 7.19 25.03
N PRO A 291 2.28 8.37 25.68
CA PRO A 291 2.36 8.47 27.13
C PRO A 291 1.09 7.88 27.75
N ILE A 292 1.25 7.18 28.87
CA ILE A 292 0.15 6.56 29.62
C ILE A 292 0.12 7.10 31.05
N GLY A 293 -1.09 7.38 31.54
CA GLY A 293 -1.32 7.96 32.87
C GLY A 293 -1.20 9.49 32.91
N ASP A 294 -1.60 10.07 34.04
CA ASP A 294 -1.70 11.53 34.22
C ASP A 294 -0.34 12.23 34.34
N GLU A 295 0.67 11.53 34.84
CA GLU A 295 2.01 12.09 35.11
C GLU A 295 2.89 12.16 33.85
N LYS A 296 2.49 11.58 32.71
CA LYS A 296 3.21 11.56 31.41
C LYS A 296 4.66 11.05 31.45
N ASP A 297 5.09 10.45 32.55
CA ASP A 297 6.44 9.91 32.73
C ASP A 297 6.57 8.45 32.26
N SER A 298 5.45 7.77 31.97
CA SER A 298 5.43 6.38 31.51
C SER A 298 4.92 6.31 30.07
N PHE A 299 5.56 5.50 29.24
CA PHE A 299 5.16 5.26 27.86
C PHE A 299 4.59 3.86 27.69
N TYR A 300 3.78 3.65 26.64
CA TYR A 300 3.21 2.33 26.35
C TYR A 300 4.29 1.24 26.20
N GLY A 301 5.43 1.59 25.58
CA GLY A 301 6.57 0.69 25.40
C GLY A 301 7.19 0.16 26.70
N ASP A 302 7.08 0.90 27.80
CA ASP A 302 7.65 0.50 29.09
C ASP A 302 6.94 -0.71 29.71
N PHE A 303 5.73 -1.03 29.23
CA PHE A 303 4.90 -2.13 29.73
C PHE A 303 5.01 -3.41 28.90
N ILE A 304 5.77 -3.40 27.80
CA ILE A 304 5.93 -4.56 26.94
C ILE A 304 7.09 -5.42 27.47
N PRO A 305 6.83 -6.67 27.91
CA PRO A 305 7.90 -7.56 28.37
C PRO A 305 8.77 -8.02 27.19
N ASP A 306 10.08 -8.12 27.41
CA ASP A 306 10.98 -8.78 26.46
C ASP A 306 11.01 -10.29 26.74
N GLU A 307 10.37 -11.07 25.88
CA GLU A 307 10.28 -12.53 25.99
C GLU A 307 11.56 -13.25 25.56
N ASN A 308 12.53 -12.56 24.94
CA ASN A 308 13.78 -13.17 24.49
C ASN A 308 14.87 -13.18 25.58
N LEU A 309 14.68 -12.40 26.64
CA LEU A 309 15.60 -12.36 27.76
C LEU A 309 15.29 -13.49 28.74
N ASP A 310 16.17 -14.50 28.77
CA ASP A 310 16.17 -15.52 29.80
C ASP A 310 16.21 -14.85 31.20
N SER A 311 15.35 -15.31 32.10
CA SER A 311 15.35 -14.82 33.48
C SER A 311 16.72 -15.06 34.14
N PRO A 312 17.21 -14.16 35.02
CA PRO A 312 18.44 -14.39 35.76
C PRO A 312 18.44 -15.73 36.51
N VAL A 313 17.26 -16.19 36.96
CA VAL A 313 17.08 -17.47 37.62
C VAL A 313 17.26 -18.64 36.64
N GLU A 314 16.69 -18.53 35.43
CA GLU A 314 16.82 -19.54 34.38
C GLU A 314 18.25 -19.65 33.88
N ASN A 315 18.93 -18.51 33.67
CA ASN A 315 20.35 -18.48 33.31
C ASN A 315 21.25 -19.12 34.39
N ALA A 316 20.99 -18.81 35.67
CA ALA A 316 21.69 -19.45 36.78
C ALA A 316 21.40 -20.96 36.82
N ALA A 317 20.14 -21.38 36.60
CA ALA A 317 19.76 -22.78 36.55
C ALA A 317 20.45 -23.52 35.39
N LYS A 318 20.49 -22.95 34.18
CA LYS A 318 21.23 -23.51 33.02
C LYS A 318 22.72 -23.66 33.32
N THR A 319 23.32 -22.70 34.02
CA THR A 319 24.74 -22.75 34.43
C THR A 319 24.99 -23.85 35.46
N LEU A 320 24.16 -23.92 36.51
CA LEU A 320 24.24 -24.96 37.54
C LEU A 320 23.99 -26.36 36.97
N LEU A 321 23.04 -26.49 36.05
CA LEU A 321 22.76 -27.74 35.33
C LEU A 321 23.98 -28.17 34.51
N SER A 322 24.60 -27.26 33.78
CA SER A 322 25.82 -27.52 33.00
C SER A 322 26.96 -28.04 33.89
N GLU A 323 27.18 -27.42 35.05
CA GLU A 323 28.20 -27.86 36.01
C GLU A 323 27.92 -29.25 36.59
N GLU A 324 26.69 -29.53 37.00
CA GLU A 324 26.32 -30.84 37.56
C GLU A 324 26.32 -31.94 36.48
N LEU A 325 25.96 -31.61 35.23
CA LEU A 325 26.12 -32.50 34.07
C LEU A 325 27.59 -32.84 33.85
N GLU A 326 28.49 -31.87 33.91
CA GLU A 326 29.92 -32.10 33.77
C GLU A 326 30.48 -32.97 34.90
N LYS A 327 30.07 -32.73 36.15
CA LYS A 327 30.43 -33.59 37.31
C LYS A 327 29.91 -35.02 37.13
N ALA A 328 28.71 -35.21 36.57
CA ALA A 328 28.14 -36.53 36.31
C ALA A 328 28.88 -37.27 35.19
N LEU A 329 29.21 -36.57 34.09
CA LEU A 329 29.99 -37.09 32.97
C LEU A 329 31.43 -37.42 33.37
N GLY A 330 32.05 -36.64 34.26
CA GLY A 330 33.41 -36.89 34.78
C GLY A 330 33.55 -38.19 35.58
N LYS A 331 32.45 -38.79 36.07
CA LYS A 331 32.44 -40.10 36.75
C LYS A 331 32.41 -41.28 35.77
N LEU A 332 32.22 -41.03 34.47
CA LEU A 332 32.34 -42.04 33.41
C LEU A 332 33.79 -42.15 32.95
N THR A 333 34.09 -43.17 32.15
CA THR A 333 35.40 -43.18 31.48
C THR A 333 35.44 -42.07 30.42
N GLU A 334 36.62 -41.52 30.15
CA GLU A 334 36.81 -40.44 29.18
C GLU A 334 36.15 -40.74 27.82
N ARG A 335 36.29 -41.98 27.34
CA ARG A 335 35.66 -42.46 26.10
C ARG A 335 34.14 -42.56 26.19
N GLU A 336 33.57 -42.95 27.33
CA GLU A 336 32.11 -42.99 27.55
C GLU A 336 31.53 -41.57 27.61
N ALA A 337 32.21 -40.65 28.30
CA ALA A 337 31.79 -39.25 28.44
C ALA A 337 31.84 -38.51 27.10
N MET A 338 32.92 -38.64 26.32
CA MET A 338 33.02 -37.98 25.01
C MET A 338 32.02 -38.51 24.01
N VAL A 339 31.74 -39.83 23.99
CA VAL A 339 30.69 -40.41 23.13
C VAL A 339 29.33 -39.79 23.44
N LEU A 340 28.99 -39.61 24.72
CA LEU A 340 27.75 -38.94 25.12
C LEU A 340 27.75 -37.44 24.79
N LYS A 341 28.86 -36.72 25.06
CA LYS A 341 28.99 -35.29 24.75
C LYS A 341 28.78 -35.01 23.26
N PHE A 342 29.38 -35.80 22.37
CA PHE A 342 29.16 -35.66 20.92
C PHE A 342 27.77 -36.14 20.47
N ARG A 343 27.28 -37.26 21.01
CA ARG A 343 25.97 -37.80 20.61
C ARG A 343 24.82 -36.85 20.98
N LYS A 344 24.93 -36.18 22.13
CA LYS A 344 23.94 -35.22 22.64
C LYS A 344 24.25 -33.76 22.34
N GLY A 345 25.26 -33.50 21.50
CA GLY A 345 25.57 -32.14 21.07
C GLY A 345 26.01 -31.19 22.17
N LEU A 346 26.54 -31.70 23.29
CA LEU A 346 27.02 -30.89 24.42
C LEU A 346 28.34 -30.17 24.12
N VAL A 347 28.95 -30.39 22.96
CA VAL A 347 30.19 -29.71 22.52
C VAL A 347 29.87 -28.73 21.40
N ASP A 348 29.23 -29.21 20.34
CA ASP A 348 29.05 -28.46 19.08
C ASP A 348 27.60 -27.94 18.91
N GLY A 349 26.73 -28.12 19.91
CA GLY A 349 25.31 -27.74 19.87
C GLY A 349 24.43 -28.61 18.95
N ARG A 350 25.00 -29.63 18.30
CA ARG A 350 24.31 -30.52 17.35
C ARG A 350 24.44 -31.98 17.74
N GLU A 351 23.33 -32.72 17.68
CA GLU A 351 23.35 -34.16 17.90
C GLU A 351 24.01 -34.89 16.72
N HIS A 352 25.09 -35.64 16.98
CA HIS A 352 25.78 -36.43 15.96
C HIS A 352 25.23 -37.83 15.84
N THR A 353 25.15 -38.39 14.62
CA THR A 353 24.69 -39.78 14.43
C THR A 353 25.69 -40.81 14.99
N LEU A 354 25.22 -42.03 15.29
CA LEU A 354 26.09 -43.11 15.77
C LEU A 354 27.23 -43.46 14.79
N GLU A 355 27.01 -43.20 13.50
CA GLU A 355 27.99 -43.42 12.44
C GLU A 355 29.04 -42.32 12.40
N GLU A 356 28.63 -41.04 12.49
CA GLU A 356 29.54 -39.89 12.60
C GLU A 356 30.44 -39.97 13.85
N VAL A 357 29.85 -40.33 15.00
CA VAL A 357 30.62 -40.55 16.23
C VAL A 357 31.54 -41.76 16.06
N GLY A 358 31.09 -42.81 15.37
CA GLY A 358 31.91 -44.00 15.06
C GLY A 358 33.15 -43.67 14.25
N GLN A 359 33.00 -42.82 13.23
CA GLN A 359 34.11 -42.34 12.41
C GLN A 359 35.14 -41.55 13.25
N ARG A 360 34.70 -40.67 14.16
CA ARG A 360 35.61 -39.91 15.04
C ARG A 360 36.40 -40.79 16.01
N PHE A 361 35.80 -41.87 16.51
CA PHE A 361 36.45 -42.78 17.46
C PHE A 361 37.11 -44.01 16.81
N ASN A 362 37.15 -44.08 15.47
CA ASN A 362 37.61 -45.24 14.69
C ASN A 362 36.97 -46.57 15.15
N VAL A 363 35.63 -46.57 15.27
CA VAL A 363 34.87 -47.76 15.68
C VAL A 363 33.58 -47.89 14.88
N THR A 364 33.05 -49.11 14.83
CA THR A 364 31.77 -49.38 14.19
C THR A 364 30.62 -48.68 14.91
N ARG A 365 29.58 -48.31 14.14
CA ARG A 365 28.30 -47.77 14.64
C ARG A 365 27.75 -48.57 15.82
N GLU A 366 27.77 -49.90 15.71
CA GLU A 366 27.25 -50.80 16.74
C GLU A 366 28.07 -50.73 18.03
N ARG A 367 29.39 -50.49 17.93
CA ARG A 367 30.23 -50.33 19.10
C ARG A 367 29.97 -49.01 19.82
N ILE A 368 29.68 -47.93 19.12
CA ILE A 368 29.25 -46.66 19.72
C ILE A 368 27.91 -46.85 20.46
N ARG A 369 26.94 -47.55 19.85
CA ARG A 369 25.66 -47.89 20.49
C ARG A 369 25.84 -48.67 21.79
N GLN A 370 26.79 -49.61 21.82
CA GLN A 370 27.12 -50.37 23.03
C GLN A 370 27.72 -49.47 24.13
N ILE A 371 28.64 -48.57 23.76
CA ILE A 371 29.28 -47.64 24.69
C ILE A 371 28.26 -46.65 25.26
N GLU A 372 27.39 -46.09 24.42
CA GLU A 372 26.29 -45.20 24.83
C GLU A 372 25.35 -45.88 25.83
N ASN A 373 24.84 -47.07 25.51
CA ASN A 373 23.95 -47.81 26.41
C ASN A 373 24.62 -48.17 27.75
N LYS A 374 25.91 -48.51 27.72
CA LYS A 374 26.68 -48.79 28.94
C LYS A 374 26.85 -47.52 29.78
N ALA A 375 27.14 -46.39 29.16
CA ALA A 375 27.29 -45.10 29.82
C ALA A 375 25.96 -44.62 30.43
N LEU A 376 24.86 -44.70 29.68
CA LEU A 376 23.51 -44.37 30.17
C LEU A 376 23.09 -45.28 31.34
N ARG A 377 23.36 -46.58 31.27
CA ARG A 377 23.12 -47.50 32.40
C ARG A 377 23.93 -47.09 33.63
N LYS A 378 25.21 -46.74 33.47
CA LYS A 378 26.04 -46.26 34.58
C LYS A 378 25.52 -44.96 35.21
N LEU A 379 25.00 -44.03 34.40
CA LEU A 379 24.37 -42.81 34.92
C LEU A 379 23.03 -43.11 35.61
N LYS A 380 22.23 -44.03 35.07
CA LYS A 380 20.91 -44.40 35.60
C LYS A 380 20.96 -45.19 36.91
N TYR A 381 21.84 -46.17 37.04
CA TYR A 381 21.86 -47.09 38.20
C TYR A 381 22.73 -46.62 39.38
N HIS A 382 23.62 -45.65 39.17
CA HIS A 382 24.34 -45.03 40.27
C HIS A 382 23.63 -43.76 40.72
N GLU A 383 22.71 -43.90 41.67
CA GLU A 383 21.90 -42.79 42.21
C GLU A 383 22.76 -41.65 42.79
N SER A 384 23.98 -41.94 43.27
CA SER A 384 24.98 -40.94 43.68
C SER A 384 25.51 -40.05 42.55
N ARG A 385 25.21 -40.37 41.28
CA ARG A 385 25.65 -39.62 40.09
C ARG A 385 24.56 -38.72 39.50
N THR A 386 23.29 -39.03 39.74
CA THR A 386 22.14 -38.37 39.10
C THR A 386 21.14 -37.76 40.07
N ARG A 387 21.30 -37.96 41.40
CA ARG A 387 20.37 -37.42 42.40
C ARG A 387 20.16 -35.92 42.30
N LYS A 388 21.22 -35.13 42.09
CA LYS A 388 21.14 -33.66 41.93
C LYS A 388 20.59 -33.22 40.57
N LEU A 389 20.71 -34.05 39.54
CA LEU A 389 20.18 -33.76 38.21
C LEU A 389 18.65 -33.95 38.14
N ARG A 390 18.06 -34.65 39.11
CA ARG A 390 16.60 -34.77 39.22
C ARG A 390 15.92 -33.45 39.58
N ASP A 391 16.64 -32.56 40.28
CA ASP A 391 16.11 -31.27 40.73
C ASP A 391 15.97 -30.25 39.58
N PHE A 392 16.42 -30.60 38.36
CA PHE A 392 16.34 -29.78 37.13
C PHE A 392 15.40 -30.39 36.07
N LEU A 393 14.49 -31.28 36.46
CA LEU A 393 13.52 -31.92 35.55
C LEU A 393 12.24 -31.10 35.35
N ASP A 394 11.97 -30.17 36.27
CA ASP A 394 10.96 -29.12 36.17
C ASP A 394 11.67 -27.81 35.78
#